data_AF-H0UMY5-F1
#
_entry.id   AF-H0UMY5-F1
#
_cell.length_a   1.000
_cell.length_b   1.000
_cell.length_c   1.000
_cell.angle_alpha   90.00
_cell.angle_beta   90.00
_cell.angle_gamma   90.00
#
_symmetry.space_group_name_H-M   'P 1'
#
loop_
_entity.id
_entity.type
_entity.pdbx_description
1 polymer ?
#
loop_
_entity_poly.entity_id
_entity_poly.type
_entity_poly.pdbx_seq_one_letter_code
_entity_poly.pdbx_strand_id
1 'polypeptide(L)'
;MREVKHRRLLLISVALVFQALVLSAPLVGLVLPLGPAWAQGGVKGLTVLCPVEPVSYLARRIGGDRVNVVTLIPQGADPHSFEMRPSHAKAVSEADVIFYLGLPLEESLLPKLRANGVRVMRLKFSKLEGHGHAHEGKGDKPGHRESFDPHVWNSLSNGRAMARSMAEGLKSLDPSNGSFYDANLAKLLGEMDRLDKEISALLGPFKGRAVLAYHPAWNYFCAERGRNPPGGGIGGDGGPAQGAVKAEVKGSKPRDTGDVRAALHVRTLRSRGRSDVGGEAGGAGSAGGGLVQDDAPNRQGLRGLDENKVIPMGSWSLLTGSGLDWFRSLSPSLQALLGGTLTWGLTAIGAAMAFIGANPSRKMLDFMLGFSGGVMIAASFWSLLSPAIEMSQELGLTPWLPPSAGFLGGALFLRLLDLLLPHLHPALKGGQPEGIKSHLRKTTLLVLAITLHNIPEGLAFGVAFGAAGLSSSATLSGALALTLGIGLQNLPEGLAVSMPLRSAGFSRSMAFFFGQLSAVVEPIFAAIGALSVESMRMGLPYALSFAAGAMIYVVVEEVIPESQSEDNGDLATMGVILGFICMMILDVALG
;
A
#
# COMPACT_ATOMS: atom_id res chain seq x y z
N MET A 1 -43.81 -11.86 32.60
CA MET A 1 -43.18 -13.16 32.23
C MET A 1 -42.72 -13.25 30.77
N ARG A 2 -43.49 -12.79 29.77
CA ARG A 2 -43.06 -12.82 28.35
C ARG A 2 -41.76 -12.02 28.10
N GLU A 3 -41.64 -10.81 28.62
CA GLU A 3 -40.40 -10.00 28.51
C GLU A 3 -39.14 -10.68 29.07
N VAL A 4 -39.24 -11.35 30.23
CA VAL A 4 -38.09 -12.02 30.86
C VAL A 4 -37.64 -13.25 30.06
N LYS A 5 -38.60 -14.01 29.49
CA LYS A 5 -38.29 -15.10 28.55
C LYS A 5 -37.61 -14.57 27.28
N HIS A 6 -38.04 -13.43 26.76
CA HIS A 6 -37.44 -12.83 25.56
C HIS A 6 -36.05 -12.26 25.80
N ARG A 7 -35.79 -11.65 26.97
CA ARG A 7 -34.44 -11.23 27.37
C ARG A 7 -33.47 -12.40 27.48
N ARG A 8 -33.91 -13.53 28.05
CA ARG A 8 -33.12 -14.77 28.09
C ARG A 8 -32.88 -15.35 26.70
N LEU A 9 -33.90 -15.40 25.83
CA LEU A 9 -33.72 -15.90 24.46
C LEU A 9 -32.77 -15.03 23.62
N LEU A 10 -32.82 -13.70 23.74
CA LEU A 10 -31.89 -12.79 23.07
C LEU A 10 -30.45 -13.05 23.51
N LEU A 11 -30.21 -13.11 24.82
CA LEU A 11 -28.89 -13.40 25.39
C LEU A 11 -28.38 -14.79 25.00
N ILE A 12 -29.25 -15.80 24.98
CA ILE A 12 -28.90 -17.18 24.57
C ILE A 12 -28.62 -17.24 23.07
N SER A 13 -29.38 -16.54 22.22
CA SER A 13 -29.17 -16.54 20.76
C SER A 13 -27.87 -15.83 20.38
N VAL A 14 -27.58 -14.69 21.01
CA VAL A 14 -26.32 -13.96 20.83
C VAL A 14 -25.15 -14.81 21.34
N ALA A 15 -25.27 -15.45 22.51
CA ALA A 15 -24.24 -16.33 23.06
C ALA A 15 -24.01 -17.59 22.21
N LEU A 16 -25.07 -18.19 21.63
CA LEU A 16 -24.97 -19.37 20.79
C LEU A 16 -24.37 -19.06 19.41
N VAL A 17 -24.70 -17.91 18.82
CA VAL A 17 -24.08 -17.47 17.56
C VAL A 17 -22.62 -17.08 17.79
N PHE A 18 -22.32 -16.39 18.90
CA PHE A 18 -20.96 -16.09 19.33
C PHE A 18 -20.15 -17.39 19.58
N GLN A 19 -20.72 -18.39 20.26
CA GLN A 19 -20.07 -19.70 20.42
C GLN A 19 -19.91 -20.44 19.09
N ALA A 20 -20.90 -20.44 18.20
CA ALA A 20 -20.82 -21.10 16.91
C ALA A 20 -19.78 -20.45 15.97
N LEU A 21 -19.60 -19.13 16.03
CA LEU A 21 -18.62 -18.37 15.25
C LEU A 21 -17.19 -18.50 15.78
N VAL A 22 -17.02 -18.47 17.11
CA VAL A 22 -15.72 -18.73 17.75
C VAL A 22 -15.27 -20.18 17.51
N LEU A 23 -16.21 -21.13 17.47
CA LEU A 23 -15.93 -22.54 17.16
C LEU A 23 -15.76 -22.83 15.65
N SER A 24 -16.18 -21.91 14.75
CA SER A 24 -15.98 -22.04 13.29
C SER A 24 -14.76 -21.28 12.76
N ALA A 25 -14.12 -20.43 13.57
CA ALA A 25 -12.83 -19.80 13.25
C ALA A 25 -11.72 -20.79 12.81
N PRO A 26 -11.63 -22.03 13.34
CA PRO A 26 -10.70 -23.05 12.82
C PRO A 26 -11.05 -23.56 11.41
N LEU A 27 -12.31 -23.47 10.98
CA LEU A 27 -12.79 -23.96 9.69
C LEU A 27 -12.48 -22.99 8.53
N VAL A 28 -12.41 -21.67 8.80
CA VAL A 28 -11.93 -20.69 7.80
C VAL A 28 -10.43 -20.87 7.52
N GLY A 29 -9.66 -21.31 8.52
CA GLY A 29 -8.26 -21.74 8.36
C GLY A 29 -8.08 -23.03 7.54
N LEU A 30 -9.16 -23.78 7.26
CA LEU A 30 -9.10 -25.09 6.61
C LEU A 30 -9.30 -25.04 5.07
N VAL A 31 -9.62 -23.87 4.49
CA VAL A 31 -9.94 -23.73 3.05
C VAL A 31 -8.74 -23.26 2.20
N LEU A 32 -7.55 -23.05 2.79
CA LEU A 32 -6.33 -22.75 2.03
C LEU A 32 -5.47 -24.02 1.85
N PRO A 33 -4.94 -24.27 0.63
CA PRO A 33 -4.24 -25.51 0.32
C PRO A 33 -2.96 -25.61 1.14
N LEU A 34 -2.79 -26.76 1.82
CA LEU A 34 -1.60 -27.18 2.54
C LEU A 34 -0.39 -27.23 1.59
N GLY A 35 0.32 -26.11 1.45
CA GLY A 35 1.68 -26.08 0.93
C GLY A 35 2.66 -26.46 2.04
N PRO A 36 3.74 -27.21 1.75
CA PRO A 36 4.67 -27.67 2.76
C PRO A 36 5.37 -26.50 3.44
N ALA A 37 5.30 -26.48 4.78
CA ALA A 37 5.95 -25.52 5.64
C ALA A 37 7.47 -25.58 5.50
N TRP A 38 8.08 -24.51 4.98
CA TRP A 38 9.49 -24.21 5.19
C TRP A 38 9.56 -23.10 6.23
N ALA A 39 9.70 -23.49 7.49
CA ALA A 39 10.09 -22.59 8.55
C ALA A 39 11.60 -22.33 8.44
N GLN A 40 12.00 -21.11 8.12
CA GLN A 40 13.34 -20.61 8.43
C GLN A 40 13.20 -19.29 9.20
N GLY A 41 13.79 -19.28 10.40
CA GLY A 41 13.74 -18.15 11.33
C GLY A 41 14.41 -16.91 10.74
N GLY A 42 13.71 -15.78 10.83
CA GLY A 42 14.20 -14.48 10.38
C GLY A 42 15.36 -13.99 11.27
N VAL A 43 16.57 -14.04 10.74
CA VAL A 43 17.68 -13.22 11.21
C VAL A 43 17.52 -11.84 10.56
N LYS A 44 17.64 -10.75 11.32
CA LYS A 44 17.66 -9.37 10.79
C LYS A 44 18.77 -9.25 9.73
N GLY A 45 18.39 -9.25 8.46
CA GLY A 45 19.31 -9.06 7.33
C GLY A 45 19.70 -7.60 7.13
N LEU A 46 20.83 -7.38 6.46
CA LEU A 46 21.36 -6.06 6.11
C LEU A 46 20.36 -5.30 5.20
N THR A 47 19.99 -4.07 5.53
CA THR A 47 19.09 -3.26 4.69
C THR A 47 19.89 -2.50 3.62
N VAL A 48 19.65 -2.87 2.37
CA VAL A 48 20.38 -2.44 1.18
C VAL A 48 19.49 -1.52 0.32
N LEU A 49 19.86 -0.25 0.24
CA LEU A 49 19.21 0.74 -0.61
C LEU A 49 19.79 0.68 -2.04
N CYS A 50 18.91 0.61 -3.03
CA CYS A 50 19.27 0.56 -4.44
C CYS A 50 18.52 1.67 -5.21
N PRO A 51 19.18 2.40 -6.12
CA PRO A 51 18.59 3.56 -6.77
C PRO A 51 17.49 3.19 -7.77
N VAL A 52 17.71 2.11 -8.54
CA VAL A 52 16.81 1.67 -9.61
C VAL A 52 16.70 0.15 -9.60
N GLU A 53 15.61 -0.36 -10.16
CA GLU A 53 15.30 -1.78 -10.18
C GLU A 53 16.42 -2.70 -10.73
N PRO A 54 17.14 -2.38 -11.82
CA PRO A 54 18.25 -3.24 -12.27
C PRO A 54 19.33 -3.47 -11.21
N VAL A 55 19.58 -2.48 -10.35
CA VAL A 55 20.52 -2.62 -9.22
C VAL A 55 19.91 -3.47 -8.12
N SER A 56 18.63 -3.25 -7.81
CA SER A 56 17.89 -4.05 -6.84
C SER A 56 17.83 -5.53 -7.23
N TYR A 57 17.69 -5.82 -8.52
CA TYR A 57 17.76 -7.18 -9.05
C TYR A 57 19.10 -7.84 -8.71
N LEU A 58 20.23 -7.16 -8.97
CA LEU A 58 21.55 -7.69 -8.61
C LEU A 58 21.67 -7.92 -7.10
N ALA A 59 21.18 -6.98 -6.29
CA ALA A 59 21.26 -7.07 -4.83
C ALA A 59 20.47 -8.26 -4.28
N ARG A 60 19.25 -8.49 -4.77
CA ARG A 60 18.43 -9.66 -4.41
C ARG A 60 19.09 -10.96 -4.86
N ARG A 61 19.63 -10.99 -6.08
CA ARG A 61 20.28 -12.18 -6.66
C ARG A 61 21.55 -12.59 -5.91
N ILE A 62 22.31 -11.63 -5.40
CA ILE A 62 23.55 -11.88 -4.66
C ILE A 62 23.26 -12.12 -3.18
N GLY A 63 22.50 -11.22 -2.56
CA GLY A 63 22.27 -11.21 -1.11
C GLY A 63 21.19 -12.17 -0.62
N GLY A 64 20.29 -12.63 -1.48
CA GLY A 64 19.27 -13.64 -1.15
C GLY A 64 18.41 -13.24 0.05
N ASP A 65 18.23 -14.18 0.97
CA ASP A 65 17.51 -14.01 2.24
C ASP A 65 18.33 -13.30 3.33
N ARG A 66 19.61 -12.99 3.07
CA ARG A 66 20.50 -12.32 4.04
C ARG A 66 20.44 -10.80 3.98
N VAL A 67 19.78 -10.25 2.96
CA VAL A 67 19.65 -8.81 2.76
C VAL A 67 18.20 -8.42 2.55
N ASN A 68 17.82 -7.25 3.05
CA ASN A 68 16.55 -6.60 2.76
C ASN A 68 16.79 -5.51 1.70
N VAL A 69 16.28 -5.66 0.48
CA VAL A 69 16.56 -4.72 -0.62
C VAL A 69 15.43 -3.71 -0.78
N VAL A 70 15.75 -2.43 -0.61
CA VAL A 70 14.81 -1.31 -0.81
C VAL A 70 15.16 -0.57 -2.10
N THR A 71 14.19 -0.40 -2.98
CA THR A 71 14.37 0.28 -4.28
C THR A 71 13.83 1.71 -4.19
N LEU A 72 14.66 2.70 -4.50
CA LEU A 72 14.24 4.11 -4.48
C LEU A 72 13.29 4.45 -5.62
N ILE A 73 13.60 4.01 -6.84
CA ILE A 73 12.78 4.26 -8.03
C ILE A 73 12.22 2.91 -8.52
N PRO A 74 10.94 2.60 -8.22
CA PRO A 74 10.33 1.31 -8.54
C PRO A 74 10.04 1.16 -10.05
N GLN A 75 9.74 -0.07 -10.48
CA GLN A 75 9.41 -0.37 -11.88
C GLN A 75 8.24 0.48 -12.39
N GLY A 76 8.42 1.09 -13.57
CA GLY A 76 7.40 1.93 -14.21
C GLY A 76 7.52 3.43 -13.89
N ALA A 77 8.34 3.82 -12.91
CA ALA A 77 8.72 5.22 -12.68
C ALA A 77 9.93 5.62 -13.55
N ASP A 78 9.94 6.85 -14.06
CA ASP A 78 11.06 7.40 -14.83
C ASP A 78 12.11 8.00 -13.87
N PRO A 79 13.36 7.49 -13.87
CA PRO A 79 14.44 8.00 -13.01
C PRO A 79 14.79 9.47 -13.22
N HIS A 80 14.43 10.07 -14.36
CA HIS A 80 14.71 11.47 -14.67
C HIS A 80 13.68 12.45 -14.10
N SER A 81 12.47 11.98 -13.80
CA SER A 81 11.35 12.80 -13.30
C SER A 81 10.82 12.36 -11.93
N PHE A 82 11.49 11.41 -11.28
CA PHE A 82 11.04 10.86 -10.00
C PHE A 82 11.22 11.82 -8.83
N GLU A 83 10.12 12.12 -8.14
CA GLU A 83 10.10 12.83 -6.86
C GLU A 83 9.89 11.86 -5.68
N MET A 84 10.69 12.04 -4.62
CA MET A 84 10.60 11.18 -3.44
C MET A 84 9.40 11.54 -2.57
N ARG A 85 8.57 10.54 -2.28
CA ARG A 85 7.54 10.58 -1.25
C ARG A 85 8.12 10.55 0.17
N PRO A 86 7.42 11.09 1.19
CA PRO A 86 7.84 11.01 2.60
C PRO A 86 8.11 9.59 3.11
N SER A 87 7.40 8.56 2.62
CA SER A 87 7.63 7.15 2.98
C SER A 87 9.04 6.65 2.63
N HIS A 88 9.68 7.19 1.57
CA HIS A 88 11.07 6.87 1.22
C HIS A 88 12.09 7.48 2.21
N ALA A 89 11.72 8.53 2.94
CA ALA A 89 12.62 9.17 3.89
C ALA A 89 12.99 8.24 5.05
N LYS A 90 12.07 7.37 5.47
CA LYS A 90 12.33 6.35 6.49
C LYS A 90 13.32 5.29 6.00
N ALA A 91 13.09 4.74 4.80
CA ALA A 91 14.00 3.76 4.20
C ALA A 91 15.42 4.33 4.01
N VAL A 92 15.53 5.61 3.65
CA VAL A 92 16.82 6.34 3.57
C VAL A 92 17.48 6.52 4.94
N SER A 93 16.70 6.61 6.01
CA SER A 93 17.21 6.79 7.38
C SER A 93 17.61 5.48 8.06
N GLU A 94 17.00 4.36 7.70
CA GLU A 94 17.20 3.06 8.35
C GLU A 94 18.09 2.11 7.53
N ALA A 95 18.55 2.51 6.35
CA ALA A 95 19.41 1.69 5.50
C ALA A 95 20.83 1.53 6.09
N ASP A 96 21.40 0.33 5.98
CA ASP A 96 22.78 0.07 6.37
C ASP A 96 23.76 0.49 5.26
N VAL A 97 23.35 0.31 4.00
CA VAL A 97 24.16 0.60 2.81
C VAL A 97 23.33 1.08 1.64
N ILE A 98 23.89 1.96 0.82
CA ILE A 98 23.41 2.27 -0.53
C ILE A 98 24.41 1.79 -1.58
N PHE A 99 23.94 1.06 -2.60
CA PHE A 99 24.72 0.79 -3.81
C PHE A 99 24.53 1.89 -4.84
N TYR A 100 25.54 2.75 -4.94
CA TYR A 100 25.48 4.04 -5.61
C TYR A 100 26.00 3.97 -7.06
N LEU A 101 25.20 4.46 -8.01
CA LEU A 101 25.54 4.62 -9.43
C LEU A 101 26.00 6.04 -9.78
N GLY A 102 25.55 7.04 -9.01
CA GLY A 102 25.81 8.46 -9.29
C GLY A 102 24.77 9.11 -10.19
N LEU A 103 23.51 8.71 -10.08
CA LEU A 103 22.39 9.42 -10.69
C LEU A 103 22.12 10.76 -9.98
N PRO A 104 21.50 11.75 -10.65
CA PRO A 104 21.21 13.07 -10.04
C PRO A 104 20.42 13.00 -8.72
N LEU A 105 19.44 12.08 -8.63
CA LEU A 105 18.67 11.85 -7.41
C LEU A 105 19.56 11.37 -6.26
N GLU A 106 20.48 10.44 -6.53
CA GLU A 106 21.39 9.90 -5.53
C GLU A 106 22.33 10.98 -4.98
N GLU A 107 22.81 11.88 -5.85
CA GLU A 107 23.66 13.00 -5.44
C GLU A 107 22.96 13.92 -4.44
N SER A 108 21.66 14.17 -4.63
CA SER A 108 20.85 14.96 -3.70
C SER A 108 20.67 14.29 -2.33
N LEU A 109 20.75 12.96 -2.30
CA LEU A 109 20.55 12.14 -1.10
C LEU A 109 21.83 11.92 -0.28
N LEU A 110 23.01 12.02 -0.89
CA LEU A 110 24.29 11.74 -0.23
C LEU A 110 24.48 12.45 1.11
N PRO A 111 24.14 13.74 1.28
CA PRO A 111 24.28 14.42 2.58
C PRO A 111 23.44 13.77 3.68
N LYS A 112 22.18 13.40 3.35
CA LYS A 112 21.24 12.77 4.30
C LYS A 112 21.68 11.35 4.65
N LEU A 113 22.07 10.57 3.66
CA LEU A 113 22.57 9.21 3.84
C LEU A 113 23.80 9.18 4.76
N ARG A 114 24.76 10.09 4.53
CA ARG A 114 25.95 10.19 5.38
C ARG A 114 25.63 10.67 6.79
N ALA A 115 24.71 11.62 6.94
CA ALA A 115 24.27 12.09 8.26
C ALA A 115 23.64 10.97 9.09
N ASN A 116 22.95 10.02 8.45
CA ASN A 116 22.31 8.87 9.09
C ASN A 116 23.26 7.66 9.24
N GLY A 117 24.55 7.80 8.91
CA GLY A 117 25.52 6.70 9.04
C GLY A 117 25.40 5.61 7.97
N VAL A 118 24.58 5.81 6.93
CA VAL A 118 24.41 4.86 5.83
C VAL A 118 25.72 4.73 5.05
N ARG A 119 26.21 3.51 4.86
CA ARG A 119 27.46 3.26 4.12
C ARG A 119 27.22 3.44 2.63
N VAL A 120 28.04 4.25 1.96
CA VAL A 120 27.89 4.51 0.52
C VAL A 120 28.88 3.66 -0.27
N MET A 121 28.37 2.72 -1.09
CA MET A 121 29.19 1.82 -1.90
C MET A 121 29.00 2.09 -3.39
N ARG A 122 30.01 2.68 -4.03
CA ARG A 122 29.95 2.97 -5.47
C ARG A 122 30.12 1.70 -6.29
N LEU A 123 29.16 1.42 -7.16
CA LEU A 123 29.23 0.29 -8.09
C LEU A 123 30.26 0.56 -9.19
N LYS A 124 30.99 -0.49 -9.58
CA LYS A 124 32.00 -0.44 -10.65
C LYS A 124 31.35 -0.75 -12.00
N PHE A 125 31.53 0.13 -12.97
CA PHE A 125 31.12 -0.05 -14.36
C PHE A 125 31.97 0.82 -15.29
N SER A 126 31.97 0.50 -16.59
CA SER A 126 32.62 1.29 -17.63
C SER A 126 31.62 2.26 -18.24
N LYS A 127 32.00 3.54 -18.35
CA LYS A 127 31.22 4.58 -19.04
C LYS A 127 31.54 4.59 -20.53
N LEU A 128 30.58 4.96 -21.36
CA LEU A 128 30.84 5.29 -22.76
C LEU A 128 31.44 6.69 -22.88
N GLU A 129 32.52 6.81 -23.65
CA GLU A 129 33.11 8.12 -23.99
C GLU A 129 32.21 8.87 -24.99
N GLY A 130 31.98 10.17 -24.75
CA GLY A 130 31.33 11.07 -25.73
C GLY A 130 29.81 11.01 -25.87
N HIS A 131 29.10 10.14 -25.12
CA HIS A 131 27.64 10.02 -25.14
C HIS A 131 26.97 10.60 -23.88
N GLY A 132 27.36 11.81 -23.48
CA GLY A 132 26.56 12.60 -22.55
C GLY A 132 25.30 13.11 -23.26
N HIS A 133 24.17 13.19 -22.56
CA HIS A 133 22.99 13.89 -23.07
C HIS A 133 23.33 15.38 -23.25
N ALA A 134 23.78 15.76 -24.45
CA ALA A 134 24.02 17.14 -24.79
C ALA A 134 22.67 17.87 -24.92
N HIS A 135 22.31 18.62 -23.90
CA HIS A 135 21.39 19.73 -24.09
C HIS A 135 22.12 20.79 -24.91
N GLU A 136 21.64 21.07 -26.13
CA GLU A 136 22.10 22.21 -26.92
C GLU A 136 21.72 23.52 -26.20
N GLY A 137 22.61 23.99 -25.33
CA GLY A 137 22.57 25.32 -24.75
C GLY A 137 23.94 25.97 -24.94
N LYS A 138 24.04 26.88 -25.92
CA LYS A 138 25.23 27.73 -26.07
C LYS A 138 25.37 28.62 -24.83
N GLY A 139 26.42 28.41 -24.05
CA GLY A 139 26.81 29.31 -22.98
C GLY A 139 27.95 28.74 -22.15
N ASP A 140 29.17 29.18 -22.42
CA ASP A 140 30.34 28.93 -21.59
C ASP A 140 30.09 29.44 -20.16
N LYS A 141 29.87 28.51 -19.23
CA LYS A 141 30.02 28.75 -17.79
C LYS A 141 30.92 27.65 -17.20
N PRO A 142 31.97 27.99 -16.43
CA PRO A 142 32.83 27.00 -15.81
C PRO A 142 32.07 26.37 -14.63
N GLY A 143 31.68 25.10 -14.78
CA GLY A 143 30.96 24.36 -13.75
C GLY A 143 30.18 23.13 -14.21
N HIS A 144 30.21 22.77 -15.49
CA HIS A 144 29.51 21.58 -15.99
C HIS A 144 30.18 20.29 -15.48
N ARG A 145 29.56 19.67 -14.45
CA ARG A 145 29.86 18.30 -14.03
C ARG A 145 29.51 17.34 -15.18
N GLU A 146 30.38 16.36 -15.43
CA GLU A 146 30.22 15.35 -16.47
C GLU A 146 28.87 14.62 -16.35
N SER A 147 27.93 14.93 -17.25
CA SER A 147 26.69 14.17 -17.43
C SER A 147 26.99 12.95 -18.30
N PHE A 148 26.75 11.74 -17.80
CA PHE A 148 26.97 10.49 -18.51
C PHE A 148 25.65 9.77 -18.77
N ASP A 149 25.58 8.95 -19.82
CA ASP A 149 24.41 8.09 -20.08
C ASP A 149 24.19 7.14 -18.87
N PRO A 150 23.05 7.23 -18.17
CA PRO A 150 22.80 6.47 -16.96
C PRO A 150 22.47 5.00 -17.22
N HIS A 151 22.15 4.59 -18.46
CA HIS A 151 21.63 3.25 -18.80
C HIS A 151 22.71 2.16 -18.85
N VAL A 152 23.67 2.23 -17.92
CA VAL A 152 24.84 1.36 -17.84
C VAL A 152 24.48 -0.12 -17.70
N TRP A 153 23.31 -0.42 -17.14
CA TRP A 153 22.79 -1.78 -16.94
C TRP A 153 22.39 -2.50 -18.24
N ASN A 154 22.22 -1.77 -19.34
CA ASN A 154 21.92 -2.37 -20.64
C ASN A 154 23.16 -3.04 -21.29
N SER A 155 24.32 -2.97 -20.65
CA SER A 155 25.47 -3.80 -20.99
C SER A 155 25.63 -4.96 -20.00
N LEU A 156 25.78 -6.18 -20.51
CA LEU A 156 26.07 -7.36 -19.69
C LEU A 156 27.45 -7.28 -19.05
N SER A 157 28.45 -6.75 -19.75
CA SER A 157 29.77 -6.48 -19.16
C SER A 157 29.69 -5.56 -17.94
N ASN A 158 28.92 -4.47 -18.03
CA ASN A 158 28.65 -3.59 -16.89
C ASN A 158 27.83 -4.29 -15.81
N GLY A 159 26.81 -5.07 -16.18
CA GLY A 159 26.04 -5.90 -15.24
C GLY A 159 26.93 -6.83 -14.41
N ARG A 160 27.89 -7.49 -15.05
CA ARG A 160 28.90 -8.35 -14.37
C ARG A 160 29.81 -7.54 -13.45
N ALA A 161 30.28 -6.38 -13.88
CA ALA A 161 31.13 -5.50 -13.08
C ALA A 161 30.41 -4.98 -11.82
N MET A 162 29.16 -4.53 -12.00
CA MET A 162 28.30 -4.08 -10.90
C MET A 162 28.05 -5.23 -9.91
N ALA A 163 27.67 -6.41 -10.40
CA ALA A 163 27.45 -7.60 -9.57
C ALA A 163 28.67 -7.97 -8.72
N ARG A 164 29.88 -7.96 -9.31
CA ARG A 164 31.13 -8.22 -8.57
C ARG A 164 31.38 -7.18 -7.48
N SER A 165 31.26 -5.89 -7.81
CA SER A 165 31.46 -4.82 -6.82
C SER A 165 30.43 -4.85 -5.70
N MET A 166 29.20 -5.28 -6.00
CA MET A 166 28.14 -5.43 -5.02
C MET A 166 28.41 -6.59 -4.07
N ALA A 167 28.83 -7.74 -4.59
CA ALA A 167 29.23 -8.87 -3.76
C ALA A 167 30.43 -8.54 -2.85
N GLU A 168 31.44 -7.84 -3.37
CA GLU A 168 32.54 -7.30 -2.55
C GLU A 168 32.03 -6.40 -1.42
N GLY A 169 31.08 -5.51 -1.74
CA GLY A 169 30.44 -4.63 -0.77
C GLY A 169 29.71 -5.38 0.34
N LEU A 170 28.82 -6.30 -0.03
CA LEU A 170 28.08 -7.13 0.92
C LEU A 170 29.02 -7.95 1.81
N LYS A 171 30.08 -8.55 1.25
CA LYS A 171 31.09 -9.29 2.02
C LYS A 171 31.82 -8.42 3.04
N SER A 172 32.07 -7.14 2.73
CA SER A 172 32.73 -6.23 3.68
C SER A 172 31.82 -5.79 4.83
N LEU A 173 30.49 -5.83 4.63
CA LEU A 173 29.47 -5.49 5.62
C LEU A 173 29.08 -6.68 6.47
N ASP A 174 29.02 -7.85 5.85
CA ASP A 174 28.64 -9.10 6.48
C ASP A 174 29.61 -10.24 6.07
N PRO A 175 30.82 -10.26 6.68
CA PRO A 175 31.83 -11.27 6.35
C PRO A 175 31.38 -12.70 6.67
N SER A 176 30.48 -12.86 7.64
CA SER A 176 29.98 -14.16 8.10
C SER A 176 29.27 -14.93 6.98
N ASN A 177 28.67 -14.21 6.04
CA ASN A 177 27.93 -14.77 4.90
C ASN A 177 28.69 -14.66 3.58
N GLY A 178 30.00 -14.42 3.62
CA GLY A 178 30.75 -14.13 2.41
C GLY A 178 30.78 -15.28 1.39
N SER A 179 30.83 -16.53 1.85
CA SER A 179 30.75 -17.71 0.99
C SER A 179 29.39 -17.84 0.29
N PHE A 180 28.31 -17.41 0.94
CA PHE A 180 26.96 -17.38 0.38
C PHE A 180 26.87 -16.36 -0.75
N TYR A 181 27.39 -15.14 -0.55
CA TYR A 181 27.43 -14.11 -1.58
C TYR A 181 28.28 -14.52 -2.78
N ASP A 182 29.42 -15.19 -2.56
CA ASP A 182 30.28 -15.67 -3.64
C ASP A 182 29.64 -16.79 -4.47
N ALA A 183 28.93 -17.72 -3.82
CA ALA A 183 28.19 -18.78 -4.52
C ALA A 183 27.06 -18.21 -5.39
N ASN A 184 26.29 -17.26 -4.86
CA ASN A 184 25.21 -16.60 -5.59
C ASN A 184 25.72 -15.74 -6.76
N LEU A 185 26.82 -15.02 -6.54
CA LEU A 185 27.50 -14.29 -7.61
C LEU A 185 27.94 -15.23 -8.74
N ALA A 186 28.58 -16.35 -8.42
CA ALA A 186 29.03 -17.31 -9.43
C ALA A 186 27.85 -17.86 -10.26
N LYS A 187 26.72 -18.17 -9.61
CA LYS A 187 25.48 -18.57 -10.30
C LYS A 187 24.96 -17.49 -11.23
N LEU A 188 24.86 -16.24 -10.74
CA LEU A 188 24.39 -15.10 -11.52
C LEU A 188 25.28 -14.83 -12.74
N LEU A 189 26.60 -14.86 -12.58
CA LEU A 189 27.54 -14.67 -13.67
C LEU A 189 27.43 -15.79 -14.72
N GLY A 190 27.25 -17.04 -14.30
CA GLY A 190 27.02 -18.16 -15.21
C GLY A 190 25.72 -18.03 -16.02
N GLU A 191 24.65 -17.49 -15.42
CA GLU A 191 23.42 -17.17 -16.13
C GLU A 191 23.61 -16.03 -17.14
N MET A 192 24.33 -14.97 -16.75
CA MET A 192 24.68 -13.87 -17.67
C MET A 192 25.50 -14.37 -18.87
N ASP A 193 26.41 -15.32 -18.68
CA ASP A 193 27.21 -15.90 -19.76
C ASP A 193 26.38 -16.77 -20.72
N ARG A 194 25.34 -17.44 -20.22
CA ARG A 194 24.38 -18.15 -21.08
C ARG A 194 23.53 -17.16 -21.87
N LEU A 195 22.97 -16.15 -21.20
CA LEU A 195 22.18 -15.10 -21.83
C LEU A 195 22.98 -14.36 -22.92
N ASP A 196 24.26 -14.10 -22.67
CA ASP A 196 25.16 -13.45 -23.63
C ASP A 196 25.30 -14.26 -24.94
N LYS A 197 25.42 -15.58 -24.82
CA LYS A 197 25.47 -16.49 -25.98
C LYS A 197 24.14 -16.53 -26.71
N GLU A 198 23.03 -16.58 -26.00
CA GLU A 198 21.68 -16.58 -26.58
C GLU A 198 21.40 -15.28 -27.35
N ILE A 199 21.67 -14.13 -26.75
CA ILE A 199 21.55 -12.82 -27.39
C ILE A 199 22.46 -12.74 -28.62
N SER A 200 23.70 -13.22 -28.53
CA SER A 200 24.62 -13.24 -29.67
C SER A 200 24.10 -14.08 -30.84
N ALA A 201 23.54 -15.26 -30.55
CA ALA A 201 22.97 -16.15 -31.55
C ALA A 201 21.72 -15.52 -32.22
N LEU A 202 20.83 -14.93 -31.43
CA LEU A 202 19.62 -14.26 -31.92
C LEU A 202 19.95 -13.04 -32.80
N LEU A 203 20.98 -12.28 -32.42
CA LEU A 203 21.36 -11.05 -33.12
C LEU A 203 22.33 -11.28 -34.28
N GLY A 204 22.94 -12.46 -34.40
CA GLY A 204 23.89 -12.83 -35.45
C GLY A 204 23.41 -12.48 -36.86
N PRO A 205 22.18 -12.86 -37.27
CA PRO A 205 21.63 -12.55 -38.60
C PRO A 205 21.47 -11.04 -38.89
N PHE A 206 21.45 -10.20 -37.85
CA PHE A 206 21.19 -8.77 -37.97
C PHE A 206 22.45 -7.91 -37.80
N LYS A 207 23.65 -8.49 -37.78
CA LYS A 207 24.92 -7.77 -37.57
C LYS A 207 25.08 -6.60 -38.55
N GLY A 208 25.48 -5.43 -38.05
CA GLY A 208 25.67 -4.21 -38.86
C GLY A 208 24.41 -3.40 -39.14
N ARG A 209 23.21 -3.87 -38.76
CA ARG A 209 21.96 -3.10 -38.89
C ARG A 209 21.78 -2.08 -37.77
N ALA A 210 21.19 -0.93 -38.11
CA ALA A 210 20.82 0.12 -37.16
C ALA A 210 19.56 -0.27 -36.35
N VAL A 211 19.47 0.24 -35.12
CA VAL A 211 18.34 0.03 -34.20
C VAL A 211 17.71 1.38 -33.91
N LEU A 212 16.39 1.50 -34.09
CA LEU A 212 15.63 2.68 -33.70
C LEU A 212 14.90 2.38 -32.38
N ALA A 213 15.02 3.27 -31.39
CA ALA A 213 14.38 3.15 -30.09
C ALA A 213 13.68 4.46 -29.73
N TYR A 214 12.57 4.37 -29.00
CA TYR A 214 11.79 5.54 -28.56
C TYR A 214 12.59 6.46 -27.62
N HIS A 215 13.38 5.86 -26.73
CA HIS A 215 14.25 6.55 -25.77
C HIS A 215 15.70 6.08 -26.00
N PRO A 216 16.69 6.97 -26.03
CA PRO A 216 18.11 6.63 -26.21
C PRO A 216 18.73 5.94 -24.98
N ALA A 217 18.19 4.78 -24.59
CA ALA A 217 18.67 3.96 -23.47
C ALA A 217 19.58 2.80 -23.89
N TRP A 218 19.70 2.51 -25.19
CA TRP A 218 20.32 1.29 -25.70
C TRP A 218 21.78 1.46 -26.11
N ASN A 219 22.42 2.58 -25.79
CA ASN A 219 23.77 2.90 -26.26
C ASN A 219 24.81 1.89 -25.75
N TYR A 220 24.76 1.54 -24.45
CA TYR A 220 25.64 0.51 -23.86
C TYR A 220 25.47 -0.86 -24.51
N PHE A 221 24.22 -1.24 -24.80
CA PHE A 221 23.91 -2.49 -25.48
C PHE A 221 24.47 -2.51 -26.91
N CYS A 222 24.29 -1.43 -27.67
CA CYS A 222 24.82 -1.31 -29.01
C CYS A 222 26.36 -1.33 -29.03
N ALA A 223 26.99 -0.58 -28.12
CA ALA A 223 28.44 -0.47 -28.02
C ALA A 223 29.11 -1.82 -27.70
N GLU A 224 28.59 -2.58 -26.72
CA GLU A 224 29.10 -3.91 -26.35
C GLU A 224 29.04 -4.92 -27.53
N ARG A 225 28.12 -4.71 -28.47
CA ARG A 225 27.89 -5.60 -29.62
C ARG A 225 28.49 -5.10 -30.93
N GLY A 226 29.25 -4.00 -30.91
CA GLY A 226 29.81 -3.38 -32.11
C GLY A 226 28.74 -2.91 -33.11
N ARG A 227 27.60 -2.41 -32.60
CA ARG A 227 26.48 -1.86 -33.39
C ARG A 227 26.45 -0.34 -33.27
N ASN A 228 25.97 0.33 -34.31
CA ASN A 228 25.74 1.78 -34.23
C ASN A 228 24.63 2.07 -33.20
N PRO A 229 24.82 3.04 -32.30
CA PRO A 229 23.77 3.47 -31.37
C PRO A 229 22.56 4.01 -32.15
N PRO A 230 21.35 4.02 -31.54
CA PRO A 230 20.19 4.61 -32.18
C PRO A 230 20.46 6.07 -32.57
N GLY A 231 20.35 6.39 -33.86
CA GLY A 231 20.29 7.77 -34.33
C GLY A 231 18.87 8.28 -34.14
N GLY A 232 18.72 9.46 -33.52
CA GLY A 232 17.45 10.17 -33.39
C GLY A 232 16.74 9.95 -32.05
N GLY A 233 16.92 10.88 -31.11
CA GLY A 233 16.04 11.01 -29.96
C GLY A 233 14.70 11.59 -30.39
N ILE A 234 13.60 10.88 -30.10
CA ILE A 234 12.27 11.48 -30.12
C ILE A 234 12.13 12.22 -28.79
N GLY A 235 12.18 13.56 -28.86
CA GLY A 235 12.02 14.43 -27.70
C GLY A 235 10.73 14.12 -26.93
N GLY A 236 10.84 14.11 -25.61
CA GLY A 236 9.70 14.03 -24.71
C GLY A 236 8.78 15.24 -24.79
N ASP A 237 7.53 14.98 -24.41
CA ASP A 237 6.42 15.88 -24.12
C ASP A 237 5.62 16.49 -25.29
N GLY A 238 4.45 15.86 -25.53
CA GLY A 238 3.25 16.49 -26.09
C GLY A 238 3.01 16.33 -27.59
N GLY A 239 2.08 15.44 -27.97
CA GLY A 239 1.36 15.48 -29.27
C GLY A 239 1.54 14.26 -30.19
N PRO A 240 0.52 13.92 -31.03
CA PRO A 240 0.54 12.72 -31.85
C PRO A 240 1.51 12.83 -33.04
N ALA A 241 2.15 11.70 -33.31
CA ALA A 241 3.13 11.47 -34.35
C ALA A 241 2.58 11.69 -35.77
N GLN A 242 2.80 12.86 -36.38
CA GLN A 242 2.71 13.03 -37.84
C GLN A 242 3.80 13.95 -38.47
N GLY A 243 4.64 14.64 -37.69
CA GLY A 243 5.60 15.62 -38.24
C GLY A 243 7.02 15.11 -38.55
N ALA A 244 7.52 14.09 -37.85
CA ALA A 244 8.97 13.83 -37.80
C ALA A 244 9.52 12.91 -38.91
N VAL A 245 8.67 12.23 -39.70
CA VAL A 245 9.13 11.41 -40.85
C VAL A 245 9.66 12.29 -42.00
N LYS A 246 9.41 13.62 -41.99
CA LYS A 246 9.91 14.54 -43.02
C LYS A 246 11.27 15.17 -42.74
N ALA A 247 11.75 15.20 -41.50
CA ALA A 247 12.96 15.94 -41.16
C ALA A 247 14.25 15.14 -41.38
N GLU A 248 14.20 13.81 -41.25
CA GLU A 248 15.38 12.95 -41.35
C GLU A 248 15.80 12.61 -42.79
N VAL A 249 15.05 13.10 -43.80
CA VAL A 249 15.37 12.95 -45.23
C VAL A 249 16.26 14.09 -45.76
N LYS A 250 16.55 15.14 -44.97
CA LYS A 250 17.28 16.33 -45.46
C LYS A 250 18.75 16.47 -45.01
N GLY A 251 19.23 15.68 -44.05
CA GLY A 251 20.54 15.92 -43.41
C GLY A 251 21.65 14.89 -43.71
N SER A 252 21.32 13.72 -44.24
CA SER A 252 22.29 12.62 -44.43
C SER A 252 22.30 12.19 -45.89
N LYS A 253 23.49 12.18 -46.52
CA LYS A 253 23.70 11.47 -47.79
C LYS A 253 23.21 10.03 -47.61
N PRO A 254 22.49 9.45 -48.59
CA PRO A 254 21.82 8.17 -48.42
C PRO A 254 22.88 7.07 -48.26
N ARG A 255 23.14 6.67 -47.01
CA ARG A 255 23.67 5.34 -46.73
C ARG A 255 22.47 4.45 -46.48
N ASP A 256 22.05 3.81 -47.57
CA ASP A 256 21.28 2.57 -47.61
C ASP A 256 20.25 2.39 -46.49
N THR A 257 19.22 3.25 -46.49
CA THR A 257 18.03 3.11 -45.64
C THR A 257 17.04 2.06 -46.17
N GLY A 258 17.47 1.23 -47.13
CA GLY A 258 16.64 0.23 -47.82
C GLY A 258 16.22 -0.98 -46.97
N ASP A 259 16.66 -1.11 -45.71
CA ASP A 259 16.42 -2.34 -44.94
C ASP A 259 16.01 -2.11 -43.47
N VAL A 260 15.34 -0.99 -43.16
CA VAL A 260 14.66 -0.78 -41.87
C VAL A 260 13.28 -1.45 -41.92
N ARG A 261 13.23 -2.75 -41.57
CA ARG A 261 11.98 -3.56 -41.59
C ARG A 261 11.32 -3.78 -40.22
N ALA A 262 11.83 -3.21 -39.13
CA ALA A 262 11.22 -3.36 -37.80
C ALA A 262 11.50 -2.17 -36.88
N ALA A 263 10.45 -1.56 -36.34
CA ALA A 263 10.51 -0.66 -35.19
C ALA A 263 10.31 -1.50 -33.92
N LEU A 264 11.28 -1.47 -33.00
CA LEU A 264 11.17 -2.18 -31.73
C LEU A 264 10.31 -1.36 -30.76
N HIS A 265 9.05 -1.77 -30.58
CA HIS A 265 8.16 -1.16 -29.60
C HIS A 265 8.47 -1.74 -28.21
N VAL A 266 9.27 -1.02 -27.41
CA VAL A 266 9.42 -1.32 -25.98
C VAL A 266 8.19 -0.76 -25.28
N ARG A 267 7.29 -1.66 -24.86
CA ARG A 267 6.00 -1.32 -24.27
C ARG A 267 6.17 -0.90 -22.81
N THR A 268 6.45 0.38 -22.55
CA THR A 268 6.14 0.98 -21.25
C THR A 268 4.63 1.18 -21.20
N LEU A 269 3.93 0.43 -20.34
CA LEU A 269 2.48 0.47 -20.22
C LEU A 269 2.01 1.87 -19.76
N ARG A 270 1.64 2.74 -20.70
CA ARG A 270 0.82 3.93 -20.42
C ARG A 270 -0.66 3.51 -20.41
N SER A 271 -1.36 3.83 -19.33
CA SER A 271 -2.80 3.63 -19.19
C SER A 271 -3.57 4.36 -20.29
N ARG A 272 -4.53 3.67 -20.90
CA ARG A 272 -5.46 4.23 -21.89
C ARG A 272 -6.44 5.18 -21.21
N GLY A 273 -6.26 6.48 -21.41
CA GLY A 273 -7.27 7.51 -21.20
C GLY A 273 -8.04 7.79 -22.51
N ARG A 274 -9.37 7.82 -22.41
CA ARG A 274 -10.37 7.85 -23.47
C ARG A 274 -10.61 9.28 -23.98
N SER A 275 -11.06 9.34 -25.23
CA SER A 275 -11.58 10.46 -26.04
C SER A 275 -12.12 11.71 -25.31
N ASP A 276 -11.71 12.90 -25.74
CA ASP A 276 -12.57 13.78 -26.57
C ASP A 276 -11.78 14.97 -27.13
N VAL A 277 -11.96 15.21 -28.43
CA VAL A 277 -11.47 16.39 -29.16
C VAL A 277 -12.70 17.18 -29.58
N GLY A 278 -12.75 18.44 -29.17
CA GLY A 278 -13.65 19.43 -29.74
C GLY A 278 -13.63 20.72 -28.93
N GLY A 279 -13.22 21.83 -29.58
CA GLY A 279 -13.60 23.17 -29.11
C GLY A 279 -12.47 24.16 -28.86
N GLU A 280 -12.00 24.74 -29.95
CA GLU A 280 -11.76 26.18 -30.13
C GLU A 280 -10.66 26.95 -29.35
N ALA A 281 -10.08 27.85 -30.14
CA ALA A 281 -9.01 28.77 -29.84
C ALA A 281 -9.53 30.06 -29.18
N GLY A 282 -8.64 30.74 -28.46
CA GLY A 282 -8.69 32.19 -28.31
C GLY A 282 -8.36 32.72 -26.92
N GLY A 283 -7.45 33.70 -26.87
CA GLY A 283 -7.57 34.79 -25.90
C GLY A 283 -6.41 34.96 -24.92
N ALA A 284 -5.58 35.95 -25.24
CA ALA A 284 -4.53 36.55 -24.42
C ALA A 284 -4.95 37.01 -23.01
N GLY A 285 -3.96 37.13 -22.12
CA GLY A 285 -3.85 38.35 -21.31
C GLY A 285 -3.47 38.19 -19.84
N SER A 286 -2.34 38.83 -19.51
CA SER A 286 -2.06 39.57 -18.26
C SER A 286 -1.09 38.96 -17.25
N ALA A 287 -0.17 39.84 -16.88
CA ALA A 287 0.99 39.68 -16.03
C ALA A 287 0.73 40.14 -14.58
N GLY A 288 1.72 39.88 -13.71
CA GLY A 288 1.88 40.45 -12.37
C GLY A 288 1.62 39.40 -11.28
N GLY A 289 2.47 39.15 -10.29
CA GLY A 289 3.70 39.79 -9.83
C GLY A 289 3.96 39.30 -8.39
N GLY A 290 5.21 39.44 -7.91
CA GLY A 290 5.50 39.47 -6.47
C GLY A 290 5.90 38.16 -5.80
N LEU A 291 7.21 37.93 -5.75
CA LEU A 291 7.86 37.04 -4.79
C LEU A 291 7.75 37.64 -3.37
N VAL A 292 7.34 36.83 -2.40
CA VAL A 292 7.51 37.12 -0.96
C VAL A 292 8.27 35.95 -0.34
N GLN A 293 9.52 36.21 0.03
CA GLN A 293 10.28 35.45 1.03
C GLN A 293 9.73 35.83 2.39
N ASP A 294 9.51 34.84 3.26
CA ASP A 294 9.22 35.09 4.68
C ASP A 294 10.22 34.31 5.55
N ASP A 295 10.90 35.07 6.40
CA ASP A 295 11.99 34.69 7.28
C ASP A 295 11.48 33.95 8.53
N ALA A 296 12.14 32.84 8.89
CA ALA A 296 11.89 32.13 10.15
C ALA A 296 12.74 32.73 11.30
N PRO A 297 12.14 33.11 12.45
CA PRO A 297 12.92 33.62 13.57
C PRO A 297 13.54 32.51 14.42
N ASN A 298 14.82 32.75 14.69
CA ASN A 298 15.77 32.12 15.58
C ASN A 298 15.18 31.74 16.96
N ARG A 299 15.14 30.43 17.31
CA ARG A 299 14.90 29.94 18.68
C ARG A 299 16.21 29.50 19.34
N GLN A 300 16.98 30.46 19.82
CA GLN A 300 17.91 30.26 20.93
C GLN A 300 17.25 30.78 22.20
N GLY A 301 16.97 29.89 23.17
CA GLY A 301 16.55 30.34 24.49
C GLY A 301 15.65 29.40 25.28
N LEU A 302 16.05 28.14 25.51
CA LEU A 302 15.58 27.33 26.64
C LEU A 302 16.69 26.33 27.03
N ARG A 303 17.70 26.82 27.75
CA ARG A 303 18.62 25.98 28.54
C ARG A 303 18.33 26.27 30.01
N GLY A 304 17.91 25.26 30.76
CA GLY A 304 17.85 25.34 32.23
C GLY A 304 16.55 24.83 32.85
N LEU A 305 16.21 23.55 32.63
CA LEU A 305 15.34 22.80 33.55
C LEU A 305 15.98 21.44 33.82
N ASP A 306 16.17 21.17 35.11
CA ASP A 306 16.81 19.99 35.69
C ASP A 306 15.91 18.75 35.48
N GLU A 307 16.32 17.83 34.59
CA GLU A 307 15.54 16.66 34.17
C GLU A 307 15.30 15.63 35.30
N ASN A 308 15.95 15.79 36.46
CA ASN A 308 15.91 14.81 37.56
C ASN A 308 14.95 15.16 38.71
N LYS A 309 14.02 16.10 38.54
CA LYS A 309 13.08 16.52 39.61
C LYS A 309 11.59 16.54 39.21
N VAL A 310 11.14 15.61 38.38
CA VAL A 310 9.70 15.39 38.15
C VAL A 310 9.33 13.95 38.49
N ILE A 311 8.52 13.80 39.54
CA ILE A 311 7.93 12.53 39.99
C ILE A 311 6.79 12.16 39.01
N PRO A 312 6.72 10.93 38.48
CA PRO A 312 5.89 10.61 37.32
C PRO A 312 4.42 10.40 37.73
N MET A 313 3.49 11.14 37.13
CA MET A 313 2.09 10.73 37.03
C MET A 313 1.91 9.96 35.73
N GLY A 314 1.50 8.69 35.86
CA GLY A 314 1.25 7.82 34.73
C GLY A 314 0.12 8.29 33.81
N SER A 315 0.16 7.76 32.58
CA SER A 315 -0.93 7.72 31.57
C SER A 315 -0.96 8.79 30.47
N TRP A 316 0.19 9.30 30.02
CA TRP A 316 0.28 10.02 28.72
C TRP A 316 1.45 9.55 27.82
N SER A 317 2.15 8.48 28.19
CA SER A 317 3.33 8.01 27.44
C SER A 317 3.00 7.57 26.00
N LEU A 318 1.78 7.10 25.72
CA LEU A 318 1.34 6.59 24.41
C LEU A 318 1.48 7.61 23.25
N LEU A 319 1.43 8.91 23.52
CA LEU A 319 1.57 9.97 22.51
C LEU A 319 2.97 10.60 22.49
N THR A 320 3.88 10.12 23.34
CA THR A 320 5.30 10.48 23.34
C THR A 320 6.12 9.38 22.67
N GLY A 321 7.34 9.67 22.19
CA GLY A 321 8.19 8.68 21.53
C GLY A 321 8.35 7.37 22.32
N SER A 322 8.37 7.46 23.66
CA SER A 322 8.49 6.30 24.56
C SER A 322 7.27 5.37 24.57
N GLY A 323 6.06 5.85 24.33
CA GLY A 323 4.86 5.00 24.26
C GLY A 323 4.70 4.30 22.92
N LEU A 324 5.12 4.95 21.83
CA LEU A 324 5.20 4.29 20.53
C LEU A 324 6.28 3.19 20.54
N ASP A 325 7.41 3.44 21.21
CA ASP A 325 8.46 2.43 21.39
C ASP A 325 8.00 1.26 22.26
N TRP A 326 7.25 1.53 23.34
CA TRP A 326 6.58 0.49 24.11
C TRP A 326 5.62 -0.32 23.24
N PHE A 327 4.74 0.33 22.47
CA PHE A 327 3.78 -0.35 21.60
C PHE A 327 4.48 -1.22 20.53
N ARG A 328 5.56 -0.70 19.93
CA ARG A 328 6.41 -1.44 18.98
C ARG A 328 7.08 -2.67 19.59
N SER A 329 7.35 -2.65 20.89
CA SER A 329 7.94 -3.80 21.60
C SER A 329 6.96 -4.95 21.83
N LEU A 330 5.65 -4.71 21.68
CA LEU A 330 4.61 -5.72 21.85
C LEU A 330 4.55 -6.66 20.64
N SER A 331 4.06 -7.89 20.86
CA SER A 331 3.78 -8.81 19.75
C SER A 331 2.66 -8.27 18.86
N PRO A 332 2.64 -8.60 17.55
CA PRO A 332 1.59 -8.16 16.63
C PRO A 332 0.18 -8.49 17.11
N SER A 333 -0.01 -9.66 17.74
CA SER A 333 -1.29 -10.09 18.31
C SER A 333 -1.73 -9.20 19.48
N LEU A 334 -0.79 -8.72 20.29
CA LEU A 334 -1.09 -7.82 21.39
C LEU A 334 -1.34 -6.39 20.90
N GLN A 335 -0.61 -5.94 19.87
CA GLN A 335 -0.91 -4.68 19.17
C GLN A 335 -2.32 -4.70 18.58
N ALA A 336 -2.68 -5.79 17.90
CA ALA A 336 -4.02 -6.00 17.36
C ALA A 336 -5.09 -6.08 18.45
N LEU A 337 -4.83 -6.76 19.57
CA LEU A 337 -5.75 -6.81 20.70
C LEU A 337 -5.99 -5.40 21.28
N LEU A 338 -4.93 -4.61 21.47
CA LEU A 338 -5.03 -3.23 21.95
C LEU A 338 -5.78 -2.35 20.95
N GLY A 339 -5.49 -2.49 19.65
CA GLY A 339 -6.25 -1.85 18.58
C GLY A 339 -7.73 -2.21 18.64
N GLY A 340 -8.07 -3.48 18.81
CA GLY A 340 -9.45 -3.91 18.92
C GLY A 340 -10.14 -3.48 20.21
N THR A 341 -9.41 -3.34 21.31
CA THR A 341 -9.98 -2.71 22.52
C THR A 341 -10.25 -1.21 22.31
N LEU A 342 -9.45 -0.53 21.49
CA LEU A 342 -9.67 0.87 21.15
C LEU A 342 -10.92 1.04 20.29
N THR A 343 -11.07 0.25 19.22
CA THR A 343 -12.24 0.29 18.32
C THR A 343 -13.53 -0.12 19.03
N TRP A 344 -13.48 -1.19 19.84
CA TRP A 344 -14.58 -1.56 20.72
C TRP A 344 -14.92 -0.45 21.72
N GLY A 345 -13.91 0.22 22.29
CA GLY A 345 -14.08 1.38 23.16
C GLY A 345 -14.80 2.53 22.48
N LEU A 346 -14.51 2.81 21.21
CA LEU A 346 -15.20 3.84 20.42
C LEU A 346 -16.65 3.45 20.11
N THR A 347 -16.93 2.18 19.85
CA THR A 347 -18.31 1.66 19.80
C THR A 347 -19.03 1.87 21.12
N ALA A 348 -18.37 1.58 22.25
CA ALA A 348 -18.94 1.77 23.57
C ALA A 348 -19.26 3.25 23.84
N ILE A 349 -18.40 4.18 23.41
CA ILE A 349 -18.67 5.63 23.49
C ILE A 349 -19.89 5.99 22.64
N GLY A 350 -19.99 5.47 21.41
CA GLY A 350 -21.16 5.66 20.54
C GLY A 350 -22.46 5.16 21.19
N ALA A 351 -22.42 3.94 21.75
CA ALA A 351 -23.54 3.34 22.47
C ALA A 351 -23.89 4.08 23.76
N ALA A 352 -22.92 4.75 24.41
CA ALA A 352 -23.15 5.51 25.63
C ALA A 352 -24.02 6.76 25.40
N MET A 353 -24.17 7.23 24.15
CA MET A 353 -25.13 8.29 23.83
C MET A 353 -26.57 7.89 24.16
N ALA A 354 -26.89 6.60 24.31
CA ALA A 354 -28.16 6.13 24.83
C ALA A 354 -28.52 6.69 26.24
N PHE A 355 -27.52 7.17 27.00
CA PHE A 355 -27.71 7.81 28.30
C PHE A 355 -28.04 9.30 28.23
N ILE A 356 -27.69 9.99 27.13
CA ILE A 356 -27.72 11.45 27.02
C ILE A 356 -29.16 12.01 26.84
N GLY A 357 -30.17 11.15 26.67
CA GLY A 357 -31.58 11.55 26.74
C GLY A 357 -32.10 12.34 25.53
N ALA A 358 -31.20 12.84 24.66
CA ALA A 358 -31.54 13.34 23.34
C ALA A 358 -31.59 12.19 22.34
N ASN A 359 -32.72 12.01 21.66
CA ASN A 359 -32.75 11.17 20.47
C ASN A 359 -32.05 11.95 19.35
N PRO A 360 -30.96 11.43 18.75
CA PRO A 360 -30.29 12.08 17.65
C PRO A 360 -31.29 12.27 16.51
N SER A 361 -31.19 13.41 15.84
CA SER A 361 -32.04 13.67 14.67
C SER A 361 -31.76 12.61 13.60
N ARG A 362 -32.79 12.24 12.83
CA ARG A 362 -32.62 11.28 11.71
C ARG A 362 -31.53 11.74 10.74
N LYS A 363 -31.46 13.05 10.47
CA LYS A 363 -30.40 13.71 9.69
C LYS A 363 -28.98 13.40 10.20
N MET A 364 -28.79 13.44 11.52
CA MET A 364 -27.50 13.12 12.12
C MET A 364 -27.17 11.63 11.96
N LEU A 365 -28.15 10.74 12.12
CA LEU A 365 -27.94 9.30 11.93
C LEU A 365 -27.59 8.97 10.47
N ASP A 366 -28.34 9.51 9.52
CA ASP A 366 -28.12 9.29 8.08
C ASP A 366 -26.75 9.83 7.63
N PHE A 367 -26.35 11.01 8.15
CA PHE A 367 -25.01 11.55 7.94
C PHE A 367 -23.91 10.65 8.53
N MET A 368 -24.10 10.18 9.78
CA MET A 368 -23.13 9.33 10.47
C MET A 368 -22.98 7.96 9.80
N LEU A 369 -24.07 7.35 9.33
CA LEU A 369 -24.05 6.11 8.56
C LEU A 369 -23.37 6.30 7.20
N GLY A 370 -23.69 7.40 6.50
CA GLY A 370 -22.98 7.78 5.28
C GLY A 370 -21.48 7.93 5.53
N PHE A 371 -21.09 8.61 6.61
CA PHE A 371 -19.70 8.77 7.03
C PHE A 371 -19.01 7.42 7.25
N SER A 372 -19.63 6.47 7.95
CA SER A 372 -19.10 5.11 8.09
C SER A 372 -18.89 4.44 6.74
N GLY A 373 -19.89 4.46 5.85
CA GLY A 373 -19.76 3.90 4.50
C GLY A 373 -18.61 4.50 3.69
N GLY A 374 -18.40 5.82 3.82
CA GLY A 374 -17.25 6.51 3.22
C GLY A 374 -15.90 6.02 3.73
N VAL A 375 -15.76 5.90 5.06
CA VAL A 375 -14.55 5.38 5.72
C VAL A 375 -14.25 3.96 5.23
N MET A 376 -15.25 3.07 5.22
CA MET A 376 -15.11 1.68 4.81
C MET A 376 -14.69 1.53 3.34
N ILE A 377 -15.25 2.33 2.43
CA ILE A 377 -14.88 2.32 1.01
C ILE A 377 -13.41 2.69 0.85
N ALA A 378 -12.97 3.77 1.51
CA ALA A 378 -11.59 4.21 1.44
C ALA A 378 -10.64 3.17 2.08
N ALA A 379 -10.94 2.67 3.27
CA ALA A 379 -10.14 1.64 3.95
C ALA A 379 -10.00 0.37 3.10
N SER A 380 -11.08 -0.05 2.43
CA SER A 380 -11.08 -1.22 1.55
C SER A 380 -10.06 -1.11 0.41
N PHE A 381 -9.89 0.09 -0.15
CA PHE A 381 -8.90 0.29 -1.22
C PHE A 381 -7.49 0.52 -0.68
N TRP A 382 -7.30 1.58 0.12
CA TRP A 382 -5.98 2.05 0.51
C TRP A 382 -5.30 1.16 1.55
N SER A 383 -6.06 0.69 2.53
CA SER A 383 -5.47 -0.05 3.66
C SER A 383 -5.53 -1.57 3.48
N LEU A 384 -6.27 -2.07 2.48
CA LEU A 384 -6.45 -3.51 2.24
C LEU A 384 -6.08 -3.94 0.82
N LEU A 385 -6.74 -3.43 -0.22
CA LEU A 385 -6.48 -3.85 -1.61
C LEU A 385 -5.11 -3.39 -2.13
N SER A 386 -4.71 -2.15 -1.91
CA SER A 386 -3.40 -1.64 -2.38
C SER A 386 -2.24 -2.43 -1.76
N PRO A 387 -2.20 -2.66 -0.43
CA PRO A 387 -1.20 -3.52 0.19
C PRO A 387 -1.24 -4.96 -0.35
N ALA A 388 -2.43 -5.51 -0.62
CA ALA A 388 -2.56 -6.85 -1.19
C ALA A 388 -1.96 -6.94 -2.61
N ILE A 389 -2.13 -5.92 -3.45
CA ILE A 389 -1.55 -5.84 -4.80
C ILE A 389 -0.02 -5.78 -4.71
N GLU A 390 0.50 -4.93 -3.83
CA GLU A 390 1.94 -4.75 -3.65
C GLU A 390 2.60 -6.01 -3.06
N MET A 391 1.99 -6.64 -2.03
CA MET A 391 2.44 -7.93 -1.51
C MET A 391 2.44 -9.03 -2.57
N SER A 392 1.44 -9.03 -3.46
CA SER A 392 1.41 -10.00 -4.56
C SER A 392 2.61 -9.82 -5.49
N GLN A 393 3.03 -8.58 -5.76
CA GLN A 393 4.25 -8.28 -6.53
C GLN A 393 5.51 -8.75 -5.80
N GLU A 394 5.63 -8.45 -4.51
CA GLU A 394 6.79 -8.83 -3.69
C GLU A 394 6.96 -10.36 -3.61
N LEU A 395 5.86 -11.11 -3.53
CA LEU A 395 5.84 -12.58 -3.52
C LEU A 395 6.06 -13.21 -4.90
N GLY A 396 6.22 -12.41 -5.96
CA GLY A 396 6.35 -12.90 -7.33
C GLY A 396 5.06 -13.51 -7.91
N LEU A 397 3.92 -13.24 -7.28
CA LEU A 397 2.59 -13.62 -7.77
C LEU A 397 2.12 -12.62 -8.83
N THR A 398 1.10 -13.03 -9.60
CA THR A 398 0.45 -12.11 -10.55
C THR A 398 -0.29 -11.01 -9.78
N PRO A 399 0.05 -9.72 -9.92
CA PRO A 399 -0.36 -8.67 -8.96
C PRO A 399 -1.86 -8.47 -8.78
N TRP A 400 -2.65 -8.78 -9.80
CA TRP A 400 -4.11 -8.62 -9.78
C TRP A 400 -4.84 -9.91 -9.36
N LEU A 401 -4.18 -11.07 -9.39
CA LEU A 401 -4.85 -12.36 -9.23
C LEU A 401 -5.23 -12.64 -7.77
N PRO A 402 -4.30 -12.64 -6.78
CA PRO A 402 -4.68 -12.79 -5.39
C PRO A 402 -5.68 -11.73 -4.90
N PRO A 403 -5.50 -10.42 -5.22
CA PRO A 403 -6.46 -9.41 -4.79
C PRO A 403 -7.86 -9.60 -5.37
N SER A 404 -7.97 -9.94 -6.65
CA SER A 404 -9.29 -10.18 -7.27
C SER A 404 -9.96 -11.44 -6.70
N ALA A 405 -9.20 -12.50 -6.47
CA ALA A 405 -9.71 -13.76 -5.94
C ALA A 405 -10.17 -13.62 -4.49
N GLY A 406 -9.37 -12.98 -3.63
CA GLY A 406 -9.76 -12.72 -2.25
C GLY A 406 -10.94 -11.77 -2.18
N PHE A 407 -10.93 -10.65 -2.91
CA PHE A 407 -12.04 -9.70 -2.96
C PHE A 407 -13.36 -10.36 -3.37
N LEU A 408 -13.35 -11.15 -4.44
CA LEU A 408 -14.54 -11.91 -4.84
C LEU A 408 -14.94 -12.92 -3.77
N GLY A 409 -13.98 -13.63 -3.18
CA GLY A 409 -14.22 -14.58 -2.10
C GLY A 409 -14.91 -13.95 -0.88
N GLY A 410 -14.47 -12.77 -0.46
CA GLY A 410 -15.06 -12.01 0.65
C GLY A 410 -16.49 -11.58 0.37
N ALA A 411 -16.73 -11.02 -0.81
CA ALA A 411 -18.07 -10.60 -1.22
C ALA A 411 -19.03 -11.81 -1.35
N LEU A 412 -18.58 -12.91 -1.96
CA LEU A 412 -19.38 -14.14 -2.07
C LEU A 412 -19.62 -14.80 -0.71
N PHE A 413 -18.66 -14.74 0.20
CA PHE A 413 -18.81 -15.25 1.56
C PHE A 413 -19.92 -14.52 2.31
N LEU A 414 -19.92 -13.19 2.28
CA LEU A 414 -21.01 -12.43 2.91
C LEU A 414 -22.35 -12.60 2.18
N ARG A 415 -22.34 -12.65 0.85
CA ARG A 415 -23.53 -13.03 0.07
C ARG A 415 -24.10 -14.37 0.51
N LEU A 416 -23.25 -15.36 0.78
CA LEU A 416 -23.67 -16.67 1.26
C LEU A 416 -24.20 -16.59 2.70
N LEU A 417 -23.54 -15.84 3.58
CA LEU A 417 -24.02 -15.61 4.93
C LEU A 417 -25.40 -14.96 4.93
N ASP A 418 -25.67 -13.99 4.06
CA ASP A 418 -26.98 -13.35 3.91
C ASP A 418 -28.06 -14.31 3.41
N LEU A 419 -27.70 -15.26 2.54
CA LEU A 419 -28.64 -16.29 2.10
C LEU A 419 -28.99 -17.28 3.22
N LEU A 420 -28.04 -17.55 4.12
CA LEU A 420 -28.19 -18.52 5.21
C LEU A 420 -28.87 -17.91 6.43
N LEU A 421 -28.55 -16.66 6.75
CA LEU A 421 -29.03 -15.98 7.93
C LEU A 421 -30.34 -15.24 7.63
N PRO A 422 -31.35 -15.36 8.50
CA PRO A 422 -32.58 -14.59 8.37
C PRO A 422 -32.33 -13.12 8.70
N HIS A 423 -32.01 -12.31 7.69
CA HIS A 423 -31.79 -10.88 7.87
C HIS A 423 -32.99 -10.04 7.45
N LEU A 424 -33.12 -8.87 8.07
CA LEU A 424 -34.16 -7.89 7.80
C LEU A 424 -33.49 -6.68 7.16
N HIS A 425 -33.69 -6.45 5.85
CA HIS A 425 -33.39 -5.15 5.25
C HIS A 425 -34.35 -4.10 5.81
N PRO A 426 -33.88 -3.07 6.54
CA PRO A 426 -34.75 -2.00 7.01
C PRO A 426 -35.11 -1.03 5.87
N ALA A 427 -34.28 -0.93 4.82
CA ALA A 427 -34.37 0.06 3.74
C ALA A 427 -35.29 -0.33 2.55
N LEU A 428 -35.61 -1.61 2.34
CA LEU A 428 -36.52 -2.03 1.26
C LEU A 428 -37.98 -1.99 1.75
N LYS A 429 -38.81 -1.16 1.11
CA LYS A 429 -40.27 -1.07 1.32
C LYS A 429 -40.92 -2.45 1.24
N GLY A 430 -41.01 -3.15 2.37
CA GLY A 430 -41.56 -4.52 2.40
C GLY A 430 -41.36 -5.25 3.72
N GLY A 431 -40.28 -4.99 4.47
CA GLY A 431 -40.08 -5.50 5.83
C GLY A 431 -40.24 -7.02 6.01
N GLN A 432 -40.13 -7.80 4.92
CA GLN A 432 -40.14 -9.25 4.96
C GLN A 432 -38.70 -9.72 5.17
N PRO A 433 -38.44 -10.57 6.18
CA PRO A 433 -37.11 -11.13 6.37
C PRO A 433 -36.77 -12.02 5.18
N GLU A 434 -35.63 -11.75 4.54
CA GLU A 434 -35.02 -12.67 3.57
C GLU A 434 -34.25 -13.77 4.33
N GLY A 435 -33.98 -14.91 3.69
CA GLY A 435 -33.34 -16.07 4.33
C GLY A 435 -34.32 -17.03 5.04
N ILE A 436 -33.77 -17.97 5.82
CA ILE A 436 -34.55 -19.04 6.48
C ILE A 436 -35.42 -18.44 7.58
N LYS A 437 -36.76 -18.47 7.45
CA LYS A 437 -37.72 -17.92 8.42
C LYS A 437 -37.32 -18.23 9.88
N SER A 438 -37.01 -17.19 10.67
CA SER A 438 -36.70 -17.32 12.09
C SER A 438 -37.79 -16.74 12.99
N HIS A 439 -37.84 -17.24 14.22
CA HIS A 439 -38.71 -16.73 15.29
C HIS A 439 -38.06 -15.56 16.08
N LEU A 440 -36.93 -15.01 15.61
CA LEU A 440 -36.20 -13.95 16.30
C LEU A 440 -36.89 -12.59 16.12
N ARG A 441 -36.81 -11.73 17.14
CA ARG A 441 -37.37 -10.37 17.08
C ARG A 441 -36.50 -9.48 16.20
N LYS A 442 -37.07 -8.47 15.54
CA LYS A 442 -36.34 -7.52 14.68
C LYS A 442 -35.11 -6.91 15.34
N THR A 443 -35.21 -6.55 16.63
CA THR A 443 -34.08 -5.99 17.41
C THR A 443 -32.96 -7.01 17.68
N THR A 444 -33.29 -8.30 17.77
CA THR A 444 -32.30 -9.38 17.88
C THR A 444 -31.52 -9.51 16.59
N LEU A 445 -32.22 -9.48 15.46
CA LEU A 445 -31.63 -9.62 14.14
C LEU A 445 -30.72 -8.42 13.82
N LEU A 446 -31.11 -7.21 14.21
CA LEU A 446 -30.27 -6.01 14.08
C LEU A 446 -28.95 -6.14 14.85
N VAL A 447 -29.00 -6.48 16.14
CA VAL A 447 -27.79 -6.65 16.95
C VAL A 447 -26.91 -7.76 16.40
N LEU A 448 -27.52 -8.85 15.93
CA LEU A 448 -26.79 -9.99 15.38
C LEU A 448 -26.09 -9.66 14.05
N ALA A 449 -26.78 -8.97 13.14
CA ALA A 449 -26.23 -8.54 11.86
C ALA A 449 -25.01 -7.63 12.07
N ILE A 450 -25.14 -6.62 12.95
CA ILE A 450 -24.03 -5.70 13.25
C ILE A 450 -22.88 -6.44 13.98
N THR A 451 -23.19 -7.41 14.85
CA THR A 451 -22.14 -8.24 15.47
C THR A 451 -21.35 -9.04 14.43
N LEU A 452 -22.03 -9.57 13.42
CA LEU A 452 -21.38 -10.29 12.32
C LEU A 452 -20.55 -9.36 11.44
N HIS A 453 -20.98 -8.11 11.28
CA HIS A 453 -20.26 -7.07 10.56
C HIS A 453 -18.90 -6.72 11.19
N ASN A 454 -18.87 -6.69 12.52
CA ASN A 454 -17.68 -6.34 13.30
C ASN A 454 -16.59 -7.43 13.27
N ILE A 455 -16.89 -8.63 12.75
CA ILE A 455 -15.92 -9.72 12.58
C ILE A 455 -14.92 -9.40 11.47
N PRO A 456 -15.34 -9.12 10.22
CA PRO A 456 -14.46 -8.62 9.16
C PRO A 456 -13.61 -7.42 9.57
N GLU A 457 -14.16 -6.47 10.33
CA GLU A 457 -13.41 -5.31 10.81
C GLU A 457 -12.26 -5.69 11.74
N GLY A 458 -12.57 -6.49 12.78
CA GLY A 458 -11.57 -7.07 13.67
C GLY A 458 -10.46 -7.78 12.89
N LEU A 459 -10.85 -8.65 11.96
CA LEU A 459 -9.90 -9.37 11.11
C LEU A 459 -9.06 -8.42 10.23
N ALA A 460 -9.64 -7.36 9.67
CA ALA A 460 -8.97 -6.45 8.75
C ALA A 460 -7.76 -5.77 9.39
N PHE A 461 -7.95 -5.06 10.52
CA PHE A 461 -6.83 -4.41 11.19
C PHE A 461 -5.95 -5.41 11.95
N GLY A 462 -6.50 -6.55 12.39
CA GLY A 462 -5.71 -7.65 12.96
C GLY A 462 -4.68 -8.21 11.97
N VAL A 463 -5.10 -8.53 10.75
CA VAL A 463 -4.20 -8.96 9.67
C VAL A 463 -3.22 -7.85 9.32
N ALA A 464 -3.63 -6.57 9.31
CA ALA A 464 -2.72 -5.45 9.07
C ALA A 464 -1.61 -5.36 10.12
N PHE A 465 -1.92 -5.51 11.41
CA PHE A 465 -0.89 -5.59 12.47
C PHE A 465 -0.01 -6.83 12.34
N GLY A 466 -0.60 -8.02 12.06
CA GLY A 466 0.17 -9.24 11.85
C GLY A 466 1.12 -9.16 10.66
N ALA A 467 0.72 -8.43 9.61
CA ALA A 467 1.51 -8.22 8.41
C ALA A 467 2.53 -7.08 8.55
N ALA A 468 2.41 -6.25 9.57
CA ALA A 468 3.27 -5.09 9.77
C ALA A 468 4.74 -5.51 9.89
N GLY A 469 5.56 -5.06 8.94
CA GLY A 469 6.99 -5.40 8.87
C GLY A 469 7.31 -6.71 8.15
N LEU A 470 6.32 -7.41 7.57
CA LEU A 470 6.57 -8.56 6.69
C LEU A 470 6.83 -8.15 5.23
N SER A 471 6.31 -7.00 4.81
CA SER A 471 6.52 -6.38 3.49
C SER A 471 6.89 -4.91 3.65
N SER A 472 7.42 -4.31 2.57
CA SER A 472 7.68 -2.87 2.56
C SER A 472 6.39 -2.04 2.58
N SER A 473 5.30 -2.62 2.08
CA SER A 473 3.97 -2.01 1.99
C SER A 473 3.11 -2.16 3.24
N ALA A 474 3.28 -3.23 4.04
CA ALA A 474 2.55 -3.38 5.29
C ALA A 474 3.35 -2.73 6.43
N THR A 475 3.00 -1.48 6.71
CA THR A 475 3.63 -0.70 7.78
C THR A 475 2.80 -0.78 9.05
N LEU A 476 3.47 -0.70 10.22
CA LEU A 476 2.78 -0.54 11.50
C LEU A 476 1.91 0.72 11.52
N SER A 477 2.37 1.77 10.82
CA SER A 477 1.68 3.05 10.76
C SER A 477 0.42 2.97 9.87
N GLY A 478 0.44 2.20 8.78
CA GLY A 478 -0.75 1.84 8.02
C GLY A 478 -1.74 0.99 8.82
N ALA A 479 -1.25 0.02 9.61
CA ALA A 479 -2.11 -0.75 10.52
C ALA A 479 -2.78 0.14 11.59
N LEU A 480 -2.05 1.11 12.15
CA LEU A 480 -2.60 2.11 13.05
C LEU A 480 -3.60 3.03 12.34
N ALA A 481 -3.32 3.46 11.11
CA ALA A 481 -4.24 4.28 10.31
C ALA A 481 -5.57 3.56 10.07
N LEU A 482 -5.52 2.29 9.65
CA LEU A 482 -6.69 1.44 9.49
C LEU A 482 -7.47 1.27 10.79
N THR A 483 -6.77 1.01 11.90
CA THR A 483 -7.39 0.87 13.23
C THR A 483 -8.10 2.16 13.67
N LEU A 484 -7.50 3.32 13.42
CA LEU A 484 -8.11 4.62 13.74
C LEU A 484 -9.30 4.91 12.83
N GLY A 485 -9.20 4.59 11.53
CA GLY A 485 -10.30 4.70 10.58
C GLY A 485 -11.51 3.89 11.01
N ILE A 486 -11.31 2.60 11.29
CA ILE A 486 -12.35 1.71 11.82
C ILE A 486 -12.88 2.25 13.15
N GLY A 487 -12.00 2.67 14.07
CA GLY A 487 -12.45 3.28 15.32
C GLY A 487 -13.38 4.49 15.15
N LEU A 488 -13.11 5.36 14.17
CA LEU A 488 -13.89 6.56 13.89
C LEU A 488 -15.31 6.24 13.41
N GLN A 489 -15.49 5.20 12.60
CA GLN A 489 -16.83 4.80 12.13
C GLN A 489 -17.61 3.97 13.16
N ASN A 490 -16.92 3.34 14.13
CA ASN A 490 -17.57 2.52 15.16
C ASN A 490 -18.34 3.37 16.19
N LEU A 491 -18.00 4.66 16.31
CA LEU A 491 -18.79 5.66 17.04
C LEU A 491 -20.23 5.79 16.47
N PRO A 492 -20.42 6.12 15.18
CA PRO A 492 -21.71 5.98 14.49
C PRO A 492 -22.44 4.67 14.72
N GLU A 493 -21.75 3.54 14.65
CA GLU A 493 -22.39 2.22 14.72
C GLU A 493 -22.92 1.90 16.13
N GLY A 494 -22.16 2.20 17.17
CA GLY A 494 -22.61 2.02 18.55
C GLY A 494 -23.89 2.84 18.83
N LEU A 495 -24.00 4.02 18.23
CA LEU A 495 -25.23 4.82 18.25
C LEU A 495 -26.36 4.16 17.45
N ALA A 496 -26.07 3.68 16.24
CA ALA A 496 -27.02 3.06 15.34
C ALA A 496 -27.61 1.75 15.89
N VAL A 497 -26.89 1.02 16.75
CA VAL A 497 -27.42 -0.15 17.47
C VAL A 497 -28.26 0.27 18.68
N SER A 498 -27.75 1.21 19.49
CA SER A 498 -28.34 1.54 20.78
C SER A 498 -29.64 2.35 20.66
N MET A 499 -29.78 3.21 19.64
CA MET A 499 -30.95 4.07 19.46
C MET A 499 -32.22 3.32 19.03
N PRO A 500 -32.20 2.38 18.07
CA PRO A 500 -33.35 1.54 17.77
C PRO A 500 -33.80 0.70 18.98
N LEU A 501 -32.87 0.21 19.81
CA LEU A 501 -33.20 -0.49 21.04
C LEU A 501 -33.90 0.43 22.06
N ARG A 502 -33.44 1.67 22.19
CA ARG A 502 -34.11 2.71 22.99
C ARG A 502 -35.54 2.95 22.49
N SER A 503 -35.71 3.12 21.18
CA SER A 503 -37.01 3.34 20.53
C SER A 503 -37.95 2.13 20.64
N ALA A 504 -37.39 0.92 20.71
CA ALA A 504 -38.13 -0.32 20.96
C ALA A 504 -38.50 -0.54 22.45
N GLY A 505 -38.22 0.43 23.32
CA GLY A 505 -38.63 0.42 24.74
C GLY A 505 -37.61 -0.20 25.70
N PHE A 506 -36.38 -0.49 25.26
CA PHE A 506 -35.34 -0.99 26.17
C PHE A 506 -34.82 0.11 27.10
N SER A 507 -34.39 -0.27 28.31
CA SER A 507 -33.76 0.66 29.24
C SER A 507 -32.43 1.19 28.69
N ARG A 508 -32.01 2.38 29.13
CA ARG A 508 -30.74 3.01 28.70
C ARG A 508 -29.55 2.06 28.86
N SER A 509 -29.47 1.39 30.01
CA SER A 509 -28.41 0.42 30.30
C SER A 509 -28.43 -0.80 29.38
N MET A 510 -29.61 -1.29 28.98
CA MET A 510 -29.71 -2.42 28.05
C MET A 510 -29.34 -2.01 26.62
N ALA A 511 -29.79 -0.85 26.17
CA ALA A 511 -29.42 -0.31 24.87
C ALA A 511 -27.90 -0.09 24.76
N PHE A 512 -27.29 0.48 25.80
CA PHE A 512 -25.83 0.58 25.90
C PHE A 512 -25.16 -0.81 25.89
N PHE A 513 -25.64 -1.73 26.73
CA PHE A 513 -25.03 -3.05 26.87
C PHE A 513 -25.02 -3.82 25.54
N PHE A 514 -26.13 -3.84 24.80
CA PHE A 514 -26.17 -4.47 23.48
C PHE A 514 -25.42 -3.67 22.42
N GLY A 515 -25.43 -2.34 22.49
CA GLY A 515 -24.71 -1.47 21.55
C GLY A 515 -23.19 -1.64 21.62
N GLN A 516 -22.61 -1.80 22.80
CA GLN A 516 -21.17 -2.09 22.91
C GLN A 516 -20.85 -3.57 22.67
N LEU A 517 -21.78 -4.48 23.03
CA LEU A 517 -21.53 -5.92 22.93
C LEU A 517 -21.54 -6.40 21.48
N SER A 518 -22.14 -5.66 20.55
CA SER A 518 -22.01 -5.96 19.12
C SER A 518 -20.57 -5.84 18.62
N ALA A 519 -19.72 -5.02 19.23
CA ALA A 519 -18.33 -4.84 18.84
C ALA A 519 -17.31 -5.62 19.67
N VAL A 520 -17.74 -6.40 20.67
CA VAL A 520 -16.81 -7.18 21.53
C VAL A 520 -16.02 -8.24 20.73
N VAL A 521 -16.53 -8.61 19.56
CA VAL A 521 -15.88 -9.53 18.62
C VAL A 521 -14.61 -8.94 18.00
N GLU A 522 -14.50 -7.61 17.87
CA GLU A 522 -13.36 -6.95 17.22
C GLU A 522 -12.02 -7.29 17.89
N PRO A 523 -11.81 -7.10 19.21
CA PRO A 523 -10.54 -7.48 19.84
C PRO A 523 -10.19 -8.96 19.69
N ILE A 524 -11.20 -9.83 19.69
CA ILE A 524 -11.00 -11.28 19.56
C ILE A 524 -10.52 -11.62 18.15
N PHE A 525 -11.25 -11.14 17.14
CA PHE A 525 -10.95 -11.42 15.75
C PHE A 525 -9.72 -10.64 15.26
N ALA A 526 -9.37 -9.52 15.89
CA ALA A 526 -8.10 -8.83 15.65
C ALA A 526 -6.89 -9.65 16.10
N ALA A 527 -6.95 -10.20 17.31
CA ALA A 527 -5.89 -11.08 17.80
C ALA A 527 -5.76 -12.34 16.92
N ILE A 528 -6.89 -12.95 16.53
CA ILE A 528 -6.92 -14.10 15.61
C ILE A 528 -6.33 -13.71 14.24
N GLY A 529 -6.73 -12.58 13.67
CA GLY A 529 -6.23 -12.08 12.39
C GLY A 529 -4.71 -11.91 12.42
N ALA A 530 -4.18 -11.28 13.47
CA ALA A 530 -2.74 -11.08 13.63
C ALA A 530 -1.97 -12.40 13.80
N LEU A 531 -2.49 -13.34 14.60
CA LEU A 531 -1.88 -14.67 14.78
C LEU A 531 -1.89 -15.50 13.49
N SER A 532 -2.94 -15.35 12.69
CA SER A 532 -3.08 -16.09 11.44
C SER A 532 -1.91 -15.78 10.49
N VAL A 533 -1.48 -14.52 10.44
CA VAL A 533 -0.47 -14.03 9.48
C VAL A 533 0.85 -14.83 9.51
N GLU A 534 1.34 -15.21 10.68
CA GLU A 534 2.61 -15.96 10.81
C GLU A 534 2.61 -17.29 10.05
N SER A 535 1.44 -17.89 9.86
CA SER A 535 1.27 -19.20 9.20
C SER A 535 0.95 -19.13 7.70
N MET A 536 0.60 -17.95 7.17
CA MET A 536 0.01 -17.81 5.82
C MET A 536 0.58 -16.64 5.02
N ARG A 537 1.90 -16.46 4.99
CA ARG A 537 2.57 -15.42 4.16
C ARG A 537 2.09 -15.38 2.70
N MET A 538 1.98 -16.54 2.05
CA MET A 538 1.46 -16.66 0.67
C MET A 538 -0.06 -16.40 0.57
N GLY A 539 -0.78 -16.56 1.68
CA GLY A 539 -2.21 -16.29 1.79
C GLY A 539 -2.56 -14.85 2.14
N LEU A 540 -1.60 -14.02 2.58
CA LEU A 540 -1.85 -12.65 3.04
C LEU A 540 -2.55 -11.76 2.00
N PRO A 541 -2.13 -11.75 0.72
CA PRO A 541 -2.82 -10.95 -0.29
C PRO A 541 -4.28 -11.37 -0.47
N TYR A 542 -4.58 -12.66 -0.34
CA TYR A 542 -5.94 -13.18 -0.40
C TYR A 542 -6.76 -12.79 0.82
N ALA A 543 -6.16 -12.85 2.03
CA ALA A 543 -6.84 -12.50 3.27
C ALA A 543 -7.18 -11.01 3.36
N LEU A 544 -6.22 -10.12 3.03
CA LEU A 544 -6.44 -8.67 3.00
C LEU A 544 -7.52 -8.29 1.98
N SER A 545 -7.45 -8.84 0.77
CA SER A 545 -8.46 -8.57 -0.26
C SER A 545 -9.81 -9.22 0.07
N PHE A 546 -9.85 -10.37 0.74
CA PHE A 546 -11.08 -10.95 1.28
C PHE A 546 -11.77 -10.01 2.27
N ALA A 547 -11.01 -9.43 3.21
CA ALA A 547 -11.55 -8.44 4.13
C ALA A 547 -12.09 -7.21 3.37
N ALA A 548 -11.38 -6.72 2.35
CA ALA A 548 -11.86 -5.61 1.52
C ALA A 548 -13.15 -5.94 0.75
N GLY A 549 -13.24 -7.15 0.18
CA GLY A 549 -14.42 -7.59 -0.56
C GLY A 549 -15.65 -7.76 0.33
N ALA A 550 -15.45 -8.32 1.53
CA ALA A 550 -16.48 -8.41 2.56
C ALA A 550 -16.94 -7.00 3.00
N MET A 551 -16.01 -6.10 3.30
CA MET A 551 -16.32 -4.73 3.72
C MET A 551 -17.11 -3.97 2.64
N ILE A 552 -16.68 -4.00 1.37
CA ILE A 552 -17.40 -3.35 0.27
C ILE A 552 -18.81 -3.93 0.08
N TYR A 553 -18.98 -5.25 0.18
CA TYR A 553 -20.29 -5.88 0.05
C TYR A 553 -21.29 -5.28 1.06
N VAL A 554 -20.90 -5.14 2.32
CA VAL A 554 -21.80 -4.58 3.35
C VAL A 554 -22.06 -3.10 3.15
N VAL A 555 -21.05 -2.33 2.72
CA VAL A 555 -21.28 -0.90 2.43
C VAL A 555 -22.37 -0.73 1.38
N VAL A 556 -22.30 -1.53 0.32
CA VAL A 556 -23.23 -1.46 -0.81
C VAL A 556 -24.60 -2.03 -0.45
N GLU A 557 -24.65 -3.15 0.26
CA GLU A 557 -25.91 -3.86 0.56
C GLU A 557 -26.67 -3.24 1.73
N GLU A 558 -25.98 -2.68 2.73
CA GLU A 558 -26.59 -2.24 3.98
C GLU A 558 -26.36 -0.75 4.26
N VAL A 559 -25.10 -0.31 4.36
CA VAL A 559 -24.77 1.02 4.91
C VAL A 559 -25.27 2.16 4.03
N ILE A 560 -24.99 2.11 2.73
CA ILE A 560 -25.45 3.13 1.78
C ILE A 560 -26.99 3.13 1.71
N PRO A 561 -27.68 2.00 1.45
CA PRO A 561 -29.14 1.97 1.41
C PRO A 561 -29.80 2.47 2.71
N GLU A 562 -29.28 2.09 3.88
CA GLU A 562 -29.85 2.51 5.16
C GLU A 562 -29.69 4.02 5.39
N SER A 563 -28.52 4.58 5.06
CA SER A 563 -28.26 6.02 5.15
C SER A 563 -29.19 6.84 4.23
N GLN A 564 -29.69 6.24 3.15
CA GLN A 564 -30.58 6.87 2.17
C GLN A 564 -32.05 6.44 2.28
N SER A 565 -32.40 5.68 3.32
CA SER A 565 -33.76 5.13 3.47
C SER A 565 -34.85 6.18 3.72
N GLU A 566 -34.45 7.41 4.09
CA GLU A 566 -35.32 8.56 4.35
C GLU A 566 -34.99 9.72 3.39
N ASP A 567 -35.76 10.82 3.48
CA ASP A 567 -35.65 12.01 2.61
C ASP A 567 -34.40 12.89 2.88
N ASN A 568 -33.28 12.29 3.33
CA ASN A 568 -32.02 12.97 3.68
C ASN A 568 -30.83 12.53 2.81
N GLY A 569 -31.07 12.01 1.60
CA GLY A 569 -30.04 11.42 0.73
C GLY A 569 -28.82 12.33 0.46
N ASP A 570 -29.02 13.64 0.33
CA ASP A 570 -27.93 14.61 0.12
C ASP A 570 -26.99 14.70 1.33
N LEU A 571 -27.53 14.65 2.55
CA LEU A 571 -26.74 14.67 3.79
C LEU A 571 -25.98 13.35 3.98
N ALA A 572 -26.62 12.23 3.69
CA ALA A 572 -25.96 10.91 3.71
C ALA A 572 -24.79 10.87 2.71
N THR A 573 -25.00 11.38 1.49
CA THR A 573 -23.96 11.48 0.45
C THR A 573 -22.80 12.36 0.90
N MET A 574 -23.07 13.50 1.54
CA MET A 574 -22.03 14.35 2.12
C MET A 574 -21.26 13.62 3.23
N GLY A 575 -21.95 12.82 4.05
CA GLY A 575 -21.35 11.91 5.02
C GLY A 575 -20.35 10.98 4.35
N VAL A 576 -20.76 10.26 3.29
CA VAL A 576 -19.88 9.35 2.52
C VAL A 576 -18.63 10.07 2.02
N ILE A 577 -18.77 11.25 1.42
CA ILE A 577 -17.63 12.03 0.91
C ILE A 577 -16.67 12.41 2.04
N LEU A 578 -17.19 12.91 3.17
CA LEU A 578 -16.36 13.31 4.30
C LEU A 578 -15.67 12.13 4.98
N GLY A 579 -16.36 11.00 5.13
CA GLY A 579 -15.78 9.76 5.65
C GLY A 579 -14.66 9.24 4.76
N PHE A 580 -14.88 9.24 3.45
CA PHE A 580 -13.87 8.84 2.47
C PHE A 580 -12.63 9.73 2.54
N ILE A 581 -12.82 11.07 2.57
CA ILE A 581 -11.72 12.03 2.68
C ILE A 581 -10.96 11.84 4.00
N CYS A 582 -11.68 11.66 5.11
CA CYS A 582 -11.08 11.46 6.41
C CYS A 582 -10.18 10.22 6.42
N MET A 583 -10.69 9.09 5.92
CA MET A 583 -9.92 7.86 5.86
C MET A 583 -8.76 7.94 4.86
N MET A 584 -8.94 8.59 3.70
CA MET A 584 -7.84 8.85 2.76
C MET A 584 -6.74 9.69 3.40
N ILE A 585 -7.09 10.73 4.17
CA ILE A 585 -6.09 11.54 4.89
C ILE A 585 -5.38 10.71 5.95
N LEU A 586 -6.11 9.90 6.73
CA LEU A 586 -5.49 9.03 7.74
C LEU A 586 -4.51 8.06 7.10
N ASP A 587 -4.90 7.41 6.01
CA ASP A 587 -4.05 6.46 5.31
C ASP A 587 -2.83 7.15 4.65
N VAL A 588 -3.03 8.24 3.91
CA VAL A 588 -1.91 8.92 3.23
C VAL A 588 -0.98 9.68 4.19
N ALA A 589 -1.49 10.19 5.31
CA ALA A 589 -0.69 10.94 6.27
C ALA A 589 0.06 10.04 7.26
N LEU A 590 -0.49 8.87 7.61
CA LEU A 590 0.09 7.95 8.57
C LEU A 590 0.71 6.71 7.92
N GLY A 591 0.27 6.31 6.73
CA GLY A 591 0.69 5.11 6.01
C GLY A 591 1.98 5.26 5.23
#